data_AF-A0A024X5Y8-F1
#
_entry.id   AF-A0A024X5Y8-F1
#
_cell.length_a   1.000
_cell.length_b   1.000
_cell.length_c   1.000
_cell.angle_alpha   90.00
_cell.angle_beta   90.00
_cell.angle_gamma   90.00
#
_symmetry.space_group_name_H-M   'P 1'
#
loop_
_entity.id
_entity.type
_entity.pdbx_description
1 polymer ?
#
loop_
_entity_poly.entity_id
_entity_poly.type
_entity_poly.pdbx_seq_one_letter_code
_entity_poly.pdbx_strand_id
1 'polypeptide(L)'
;MMEYEKCVDLREKYKVGDENLIAPLISLSQSYMFCGKRKEAVEYFEKVKKILLDVRQKTTPLPENTNEKIIRDTYDDVQIQINDLKRQIEEEGEEGKELGSQTIAKELVVTTKSEFDKSVLNKEKAEVTKITVSTVNNEEHVAKKRRINLSNYKN
;
A
#
# COMPACT_ATOMS: atom_id res chain seq x y z
N MET A 1 -5.49 -0.62 11.20
CA MET A 1 -6.53 -1.08 12.15
C MET A 1 -7.30 0.11 12.73
N MET A 2 -6.68 0.99 13.54
CA MET A 2 -7.38 2.12 14.19
C MET A 2 -8.20 3.03 13.26
N GLU A 3 -7.68 3.34 12.06
CA GLU A 3 -8.41 4.17 11.09
C GLU A 3 -9.68 3.49 10.55
N TYR A 4 -9.65 2.16 10.39
CA TYR A 4 -10.83 1.40 9.94
C TYR A 4 -11.86 1.27 11.06
N GLU A 5 -11.44 1.09 12.31
CA GLU A 5 -12.34 1.09 13.48
C GLU A 5 -13.06 2.43 13.60
N LYS A 6 -12.31 3.54 13.56
CA LYS A 6 -12.88 4.89 13.56
C LYS A 6 -13.82 5.14 12.39
N CYS A 7 -13.52 4.60 11.21
CA CYS A 7 -14.39 4.70 10.03
C CYS A 7 -15.72 3.97 10.26
N VAL A 8 -15.68 2.75 10.82
CA VAL A 8 -16.89 1.98 11.18
C VAL A 8 -17.70 2.75 12.22
N ASP A 9 -17.06 3.20 13.31
CA ASP A 9 -17.73 3.94 14.40
C ASP A 9 -18.45 5.19 13.89
N LEU A 10 -17.81 5.97 13.01
CA LEU A 10 -18.41 7.17 12.44
C LEU A 10 -19.62 6.83 11.56
N ARG A 11 -19.53 5.79 10.72
CA ARG A 11 -20.62 5.40 9.83
C ARG A 11 -21.82 4.85 10.61
N GLU A 12 -21.58 4.07 11.66
CA GLU A 12 -22.63 3.59 12.56
C GLU A 12 -23.27 4.76 13.34
N LYS A 13 -22.46 5.67 13.89
CA LYS A 13 -22.93 6.84 14.63
C LYS A 13 -23.84 7.75 13.80
N TYR A 14 -23.49 7.96 12.53
CA TYR A 14 -24.26 8.82 11.63
C TYR A 14 -25.30 8.06 10.78
N LYS A 15 -25.46 6.74 10.97
CA LYS A 15 -26.47 5.89 10.30
C LYS A 15 -26.50 6.07 8.79
N VAL A 16 -25.34 6.05 8.14
CA VAL A 16 -25.20 6.30 6.70
C VAL A 16 -25.66 5.15 5.80
N GLY A 17 -26.40 4.17 6.32
CA GLY A 17 -26.80 2.94 5.63
C GLY A 17 -25.81 1.79 5.87
N ASP A 18 -26.34 0.58 6.09
CA ASP A 18 -25.54 -0.59 6.43
C ASP A 18 -24.67 -1.05 5.24
N GLU A 19 -25.16 -0.85 4.01
CA GLU A 19 -24.42 -1.11 2.77
C GLU A 19 -23.09 -0.37 2.72
N ASN A 20 -23.04 0.82 3.33
CA ASN A 20 -21.84 1.63 3.40
C ASN A 20 -20.83 1.13 4.44
N LEU A 21 -21.19 0.14 5.26
CA LEU A 21 -20.27 -0.51 6.19
C LEU A 21 -19.51 -1.70 5.58
N ILE A 22 -19.96 -2.23 4.44
CA ILE A 22 -19.38 -3.45 3.82
C ILE A 22 -17.87 -3.29 3.61
N ALA A 23 -17.46 -2.28 2.84
CA ALA A 23 -16.04 -2.06 2.52
C ALA A 23 -15.15 -1.84 3.76
N PRO A 24 -15.47 -0.90 4.68
CA PRO A 24 -14.62 -0.68 5.86
C PRO A 24 -14.58 -1.90 6.80
N LEU A 25 -15.68 -2.66 6.94
CA LEU A 25 -15.69 -3.88 7.74
C LEU A 25 -14.83 -4.99 7.11
N ILE A 26 -14.82 -5.16 5.78
CA ILE A 26 -13.91 -6.09 5.10
C ILE A 26 -12.45 -5.71 5.39
N SER A 27 -12.09 -4.44 5.19
CA SER A 27 -10.73 -3.97 5.43
C SER A 27 -10.31 -4.10 6.91
N LEU A 28 -11.25 -3.90 7.83
CA LEU A 28 -11.03 -4.12 9.25
C LEU A 28 -10.79 -5.61 9.56
N SER A 29 -11.64 -6.50 9.03
CA SER A 29 -11.51 -7.95 9.18
C SER A 29 -10.16 -8.46 8.67
N GLN A 30 -9.74 -8.00 7.49
CA GLN A 30 -8.43 -8.32 6.92
C GLN A 30 -7.28 -7.80 7.78
N SER A 31 -7.42 -6.61 8.35
CA SER A 31 -6.43 -6.06 9.29
C SER A 31 -6.28 -6.96 10.52
N TYR A 32 -7.39 -7.44 11.10
CA TYR A 32 -7.37 -8.37 12.22
C TYR A 32 -6.70 -9.70 11.85
N MET A 33 -7.03 -10.24 10.66
CA MET A 33 -6.39 -11.45 10.13
C MET A 33 -4.86 -11.30 10.01
N PHE A 34 -4.36 -10.21 9.43
CA PHE A 34 -2.91 -9.98 9.30
C PHE A 34 -2.19 -9.76 10.63
N CYS A 35 -2.92 -9.38 11.67
CA CYS A 35 -2.41 -9.28 13.04
C CYS A 35 -2.53 -10.59 13.83
N GLY A 36 -2.92 -11.69 13.20
CA GLY A 36 -3.10 -12.99 13.87
C GLY A 36 -4.36 -13.07 14.74
N LYS A 37 -5.19 -12.04 14.78
CA LYS A 37 -6.42 -12.00 15.58
C LYS A 37 -7.57 -12.64 14.80
N ARG A 38 -7.53 -13.97 14.69
CA ARG A 38 -8.43 -14.73 13.79
C ARG A 38 -9.87 -14.67 14.25
N LYS A 39 -10.11 -14.73 15.56
CA LYS A 39 -11.46 -14.66 16.12
C LYS A 39 -12.17 -13.35 15.78
N GLU A 40 -11.53 -12.22 16.04
CA GLU A 40 -12.07 -10.91 15.71
C GLU A 40 -12.26 -10.74 14.20
N ALA A 41 -11.33 -11.26 13.39
CA ALA A 41 -11.49 -11.27 11.94
C ALA A 41 -12.76 -12.02 11.51
N VAL A 42 -13.04 -13.20 12.08
CA VAL A 42 -14.27 -13.97 11.83
C VAL A 42 -15.51 -13.19 12.26
N GLU A 43 -15.50 -12.55 13.44
CA GLU A 43 -16.63 -11.76 13.93
C GLU A 43 -16.99 -10.63 12.97
N TYR A 44 -16.01 -9.88 12.46
CA TYR A 44 -16.25 -8.81 11.51
C TYR A 44 -16.67 -9.33 10.12
N PHE A 45 -16.11 -10.45 9.65
CA PHE A 45 -16.58 -11.06 8.40
C PHE A 45 -18.02 -11.57 8.49
N GLU A 46 -18.43 -12.16 9.61
CA GLU A 46 -19.82 -12.59 9.82
C GLU A 46 -20.78 -11.38 9.85
N LYS A 47 -20.35 -10.23 10.39
CA LYS A 47 -21.12 -8.96 10.27
C LYS A 47 -21.28 -8.54 8.81
N VAL A 48 -20.20 -8.56 8.01
CA VAL A 48 -20.25 -8.25 6.58
C VAL A 48 -21.20 -9.18 5.85
N LYS A 49 -21.09 -10.49 6.10
CA LYS A 49 -21.95 -11.51 5.50
C LYS A 49 -23.43 -11.23 5.75
N LYS A 50 -23.79 -10.85 6.98
CA LYS A 50 -25.17 -10.48 7.33
C LYS A 50 -25.64 -9.26 6.52
N ILE A 51 -24.81 -8.21 6.42
CA ILE A 51 -25.16 -7.02 5.64
C ILE A 51 -25.33 -7.36 4.15
N LEU A 52 -24.45 -8.18 3.58
CA LEU A 52 -24.56 -8.61 2.17
C LEU A 52 -25.87 -9.37 1.89
N LEU A 53 -26.30 -10.23 2.82
CA LEU A 53 -27.59 -10.91 2.73
C LEU A 53 -28.76 -9.94 2.81
N ASP A 54 -28.72 -8.99 3.75
CA ASP A 54 -29.75 -7.98 3.91
C ASP A 54 -29.86 -7.09 2.67
N VAL A 55 -28.73 -6.65 2.10
CA VAL A 55 -28.67 -5.83 0.88
C VAL A 55 -29.23 -6.60 -0.31
N ARG A 56 -28.97 -7.91 -0.41
CA ARG A 56 -29.50 -8.77 -1.49
C ARG A 56 -31.02 -8.99 -1.37
N GLN A 57 -31.55 -9.05 -0.14
CA GLN A 57 -32.97 -9.30 0.12
C GLN A 57 -33.82 -8.03 0.10
N LYS A 58 -33.25 -6.89 0.46
CA LYS A 58 -33.95 -5.59 0.44
C LYS A 58 -33.96 -5.05 -0.99
N THR A 59 -35.04 -4.33 -1.36
CA THR A 59 -35.10 -3.49 -2.56
C THR A 59 -34.29 -2.19 -2.38
N THR A 60 -33.31 -2.17 -1.49
CA THR A 60 -32.49 -0.99 -1.23
C THR A 60 -31.69 -0.70 -2.50
N PRO A 61 -31.74 0.53 -3.04
CA PRO A 61 -30.93 0.88 -4.18
C PRO A 61 -29.45 0.66 -3.83
N LEU A 62 -28.78 -0.13 -4.66
CA LEU A 62 -27.35 -0.36 -4.51
C LEU A 62 -26.59 0.95 -4.74
N PRO A 63 -25.42 1.13 -4.10
CA PRO A 63 -24.53 2.24 -4.42
C PRO A 63 -24.23 2.31 -5.93
N GLU A 64 -24.04 3.50 -6.49
CA GLU A 64 -23.86 3.71 -7.95
C GLU A 64 -22.75 2.84 -8.59
N ASN A 65 -21.73 2.49 -7.82
CA ASN A 65 -20.59 1.68 -8.23
C ASN A 65 -20.72 0.18 -7.89
N THR A 66 -21.91 -0.26 -7.47
CA THR A 66 -22.17 -1.62 -7.01
C THR A 66 -23.35 -2.23 -7.79
N ASN A 67 -23.30 -3.53 -8.03
CA ASN A 67 -24.39 -4.28 -8.64
C ASN A 67 -24.56 -5.64 -7.96
N GLU A 68 -25.65 -6.34 -8.25
CA GLU A 68 -25.97 -7.63 -7.62
C GLU A 68 -24.86 -8.67 -7.81
N LYS A 69 -24.20 -8.68 -8.98
CA LYS A 69 -23.07 -9.58 -9.23
C LYS A 69 -21.92 -9.30 -8.26
N ILE A 70 -21.54 -8.04 -8.08
CA ILE A 70 -20.47 -7.64 -7.14
C ILE A 70 -20.84 -8.06 -5.71
N ILE A 71 -22.10 -7.86 -5.29
CA ILE A 71 -22.58 -8.27 -3.96
C ILE A 71 -22.47 -9.78 -3.76
N ARG A 72 -22.89 -10.57 -4.75
CA ARG A 72 -22.81 -12.02 -4.71
C ARG A 72 -21.37 -12.52 -4.69
N ASP A 73 -20.53 -12.02 -5.60
CA ASP A 73 -19.14 -12.44 -5.69
C ASP A 73 -18.40 -12.07 -4.38
N THR A 74 -18.68 -10.89 -3.80
CA THR A 74 -18.13 -10.48 -2.48
C THR A 74 -18.63 -11.40 -1.35
N TYR A 75 -19.89 -11.83 -1.38
CA TYR A 75 -20.44 -12.76 -0.39
C TYR A 75 -19.71 -14.10 -0.43
N ASP A 76 -19.47 -14.64 -1.63
CA ASP A 76 -18.75 -15.89 -1.81
C ASP A 76 -17.31 -15.78 -1.30
N ASP A 77 -16.62 -14.67 -1.61
CA ASP A 77 -15.27 -14.40 -1.11
C ASP A 77 -15.21 -14.30 0.43
N VAL A 78 -16.16 -13.58 1.04
CA VAL A 78 -16.27 -13.47 2.51
C VAL A 78 -16.54 -14.83 3.13
N GLN A 79 -17.38 -15.65 2.50
CA GLN A 79 -17.68 -17.00 2.99
C GLN A 79 -16.44 -17.91 2.95
N ILE A 80 -15.63 -17.82 1.89
CA ILE A 80 -14.35 -18.55 1.80
C ILE A 80 -13.42 -18.10 2.92
N GLN A 81 -13.26 -16.78 3.13
CA GLN A 81 -12.39 -16.24 4.17
C GLN A 81 -12.82 -16.67 5.59
N ILE A 82 -14.13 -16.69 5.87
CA ILE A 82 -14.67 -17.21 7.13
C ILE A 82 -14.31 -18.69 7.32
N ASN A 83 -14.49 -19.51 6.28
CA ASN A 83 -14.23 -20.95 6.37
C ASN A 83 -12.74 -21.24 6.59
N ASP A 84 -11.86 -20.53 5.87
CA ASP A 84 -10.42 -20.66 6.02
C ASP A 84 -9.97 -20.24 7.43
N LEU A 85 -10.49 -19.12 7.96
CA LEU A 85 -10.18 -18.69 9.31
C LEU A 85 -10.70 -19.66 10.37
N LYS A 86 -11.91 -20.20 10.22
CA LYS A 86 -12.44 -21.23 11.14
C LYS A 86 -11.56 -22.47 11.16
N ARG A 87 -11.11 -22.95 9.99
CA ARG A 87 -10.13 -24.05 9.91
C ARG A 87 -8.83 -23.71 10.64
N GLN A 88 -8.26 -22.53 10.39
CA GLN A 88 -7.03 -22.10 11.08
C GLN A 88 -7.22 -21.98 12.59
N ILE A 89 -8.40 -21.57 13.07
CA ILE A 89 -8.70 -21.51 14.50
C ILE A 89 -8.74 -22.92 15.11
N GLU A 90 -9.31 -23.89 14.39
CA GLU A 90 -9.32 -25.29 14.83
C GLU A 90 -7.92 -25.91 14.86
N GLU A 91 -7.06 -25.58 13.89
CA GLU A 91 -5.71 -26.15 13.75
C GLU A 91 -4.67 -25.46 14.65
N GLU A 92 -4.75 -24.13 14.76
CA GLU A 92 -3.69 -23.29 15.35
C GLU A 92 -4.15 -22.40 16.51
N GLY A 93 -5.46 -22.35 16.77
CA GLY A 93 -6.06 -21.53 17.82
C GLY A 93 -6.53 -20.14 17.36
N GLU A 94 -7.24 -19.45 18.27
CA GLU A 94 -7.88 -18.14 18.03
C GLU A 94 -6.89 -17.01 17.70
N GLU A 95 -5.66 -17.12 18.18
CA GLU A 95 -4.58 -16.15 17.98
C GLU A 95 -3.38 -16.78 17.26
N GLY A 96 -2.96 -16.16 16.16
CA GLY A 96 -1.76 -16.51 15.41
C GLY A 96 -0.52 -15.89 16.04
N LYS A 97 0.56 -16.67 16.14
CA LYS A 97 1.86 -16.19 16.64
C LYS A 97 2.63 -15.37 15.62
N GLU A 98 2.40 -15.61 14.32
CA GLU A 98 3.10 -14.93 13.24
C GLU A 98 2.23 -13.83 12.63
N LEU A 99 2.80 -12.63 12.53
CA LEU A 99 2.18 -11.50 11.84
C LEU A 99 2.33 -11.73 10.32
N GLY A 100 1.28 -11.40 9.56
CA GLY A 100 1.30 -11.52 8.11
C GLY A 100 2.44 -10.69 7.48
N SER A 101 2.91 -11.11 6.31
CA SER A 101 4.04 -10.47 5.61
C SER A 101 3.87 -8.95 5.39
N GLN A 102 2.64 -8.48 5.25
CA GLN A 102 2.32 -7.05 5.11
C GLN A 102 2.58 -6.25 6.40
N THR A 103 2.44 -6.88 7.57
CA THR A 103 2.70 -6.26 8.87
C THR A 103 4.20 -6.08 9.10
N ILE A 104 5.03 -6.98 8.55
CA ILE A 104 6.51 -6.99 8.71
C ILE A 104 7.20 -6.24 7.55
N ALA A 105 6.48 -5.88 6.50
CA ALA A 105 7.05 -5.31 5.26
C ALA A 105 7.98 -4.11 5.51
N LYS A 106 7.67 -3.23 6.47
CA LYS A 106 8.51 -2.08 6.83
C LYS A 106 9.90 -2.49 7.34
N GLU A 107 9.99 -3.60 8.06
CA GLU A 107 11.26 -4.13 8.60
C GLU A 107 12.06 -4.89 7.54
N LEU A 108 11.38 -5.42 6.52
CA LEU A 108 11.98 -6.13 5.38
C LEU A 108 12.50 -5.18 4.29
N VAL A 109 12.12 -3.89 4.31
CA VAL A 109 12.73 -2.90 3.40
C VAL A 109 14.14 -2.58 3.89
N VAL A 110 15.14 -3.03 3.14
CA VAL A 110 16.53 -2.59 3.30
C VAL A 110 16.59 -1.07 3.09
N THR A 111 16.54 -0.30 4.17
CA THR A 111 16.79 1.14 4.10
C THR A 111 18.27 1.34 3.84
N THR A 112 18.64 1.90 2.68
CA THR A 112 20.00 2.37 2.47
C THR A 112 20.26 3.52 3.45
N LYS A 113 21.12 3.28 4.45
CA LYS A 113 21.70 4.38 5.21
C LYS A 113 22.63 5.09 4.24
N SER A 114 22.11 6.13 3.59
CA SER A 114 22.89 7.01 2.71
C SER A 114 23.88 7.80 3.56
N GLU A 115 24.98 7.17 3.93
CA GLU A 115 26.22 7.87 4.20
C GLU A 115 26.94 7.89 2.85
N PHE A 116 26.72 8.93 2.05
CA PHE A 116 27.55 9.17 0.88
C PHE A 116 29.01 9.24 1.34
N ASP A 117 29.88 8.46 0.70
CA ASP A 117 31.33 8.56 0.91
C ASP A 117 31.74 10.03 0.80
N LYS A 118 32.34 10.57 1.86
CA LYS A 118 32.90 11.93 1.81
C LYS A 118 33.92 11.96 0.69
N SER A 119 33.75 12.88 -0.26
CA SER A 119 34.66 13.06 -1.37
C SER A 119 36.06 13.46 -0.87
N VAL A 120 37.00 12.53 -0.92
CA VAL A 120 38.41 12.78 -0.59
C VAL A 120 39.15 13.12 -1.88
N LEU A 121 39.46 14.41 -2.07
CA LEU A 121 40.45 14.84 -3.06
C LEU A 121 41.83 14.36 -2.61
N ASN A 122 42.50 13.57 -3.44
CA ASN A 122 43.85 13.11 -3.19
C ASN A 122 44.83 14.29 -3.30
N LYS A 123 45.31 14.80 -2.15
CA LYS A 123 46.08 16.05 -2.05
C LYS A 123 47.49 15.99 -2.66
N GLU A 124 47.99 14.80 -2.98
CA GLU A 124 49.37 14.63 -3.46
C GLU A 124 49.56 14.89 -4.97
N LYS A 125 48.48 15.00 -5.75
CA LYS A 125 48.52 15.33 -7.18
C LYS A 125 47.55 16.46 -7.52
N ALA A 126 47.59 17.52 -6.72
CA ALA A 126 46.75 18.70 -6.89
C ALA A 126 47.24 19.60 -8.04
N GLU A 127 47.35 19.06 -9.25
CA GLU A 127 47.44 19.86 -10.46
C GLU A 127 46.43 19.33 -11.47
N VAL A 128 45.43 20.16 -11.78
CA VAL A 128 44.40 19.84 -12.76
C VAL A 128 45.04 19.91 -14.15
N THR A 129 45.47 18.77 -14.66
CA THR A 129 46.17 18.69 -15.95
C THR A 129 45.24 18.81 -17.15
N LYS A 130 43.95 18.48 -17.00
CA LYS A 130 42.96 18.60 -18.08
C LYS A 130 41.53 18.60 -17.55
N ILE A 131 40.73 19.61 -17.90
CA ILE A 131 39.28 19.62 -17.70
C ILE A 131 38.61 19.36 -19.04
N THR A 132 37.77 18.33 -19.13
CA THR A 132 36.93 18.06 -20.30
C THR A 132 35.48 18.11 -19.85
N VAL A 133 34.72 19.09 -20.36
CA VAL A 133 33.29 19.19 -20.11
C VAL A 133 32.57 18.53 -21.28
N SER A 134 32.04 17.34 -21.05
CA SER A 134 31.11 16.67 -21.96
C SER A 134 29.70 16.86 -21.43
N THR A 135 28.92 17.72 -22.08
CA THR A 135 27.47 17.76 -21.92
C THR A 135 26.91 16.45 -22.47
N VAL A 136 26.55 15.52 -21.58
CA VAL A 136 25.83 14.31 -21.94
C VAL A 136 24.36 14.68 -22.14
N ASN A 137 24.08 15.33 -23.26
CA ASN A 137 22.79 15.10 -23.91
C ASN A 137 23.03 13.91 -24.84
N ASN A 138 22.50 12.74 -24.46
CA ASN A 138 21.87 11.89 -25.47
C ASN A 138 20.92 12.82 -26.25
N GLU A 139 21.02 12.98 -27.56
CA GLU A 139 21.06 11.90 -28.52
C GLU A 139 22.27 11.98 -29.47
N GLU A 140 22.96 10.85 -29.51
CA GLU A 140 23.88 10.34 -30.54
C GLU A 140 24.60 11.34 -31.47
N HIS A 141 25.92 11.42 -31.22
CA HIS A 141 26.98 11.55 -32.21
C HIS A 141 27.04 12.82 -33.08
N VAL A 142 28.02 13.67 -32.72
CA VAL A 142 29.12 14.22 -33.54
C VAL A 142 29.35 15.69 -33.16
N ALA A 143 30.19 15.88 -32.13
CA ALA A 143 30.59 17.17 -31.59
C ALA A 143 31.42 18.00 -32.59
N LYS A 144 30.82 19.02 -33.21
CA LYS A 144 31.54 20.09 -33.92
C LYS A 144 32.17 21.04 -32.89
N LYS A 145 33.50 20.99 -32.78
CA LYS A 145 34.31 21.88 -31.93
C LYS A 145 34.20 23.33 -32.41
N ARG A 146 33.75 24.26 -31.55
CA ARG A 146 33.87 25.71 -31.79
C ARG A 146 34.89 26.30 -30.82
N ARG A 147 35.88 27.01 -31.36
CA ARG A 147 36.93 27.71 -30.62
C ARG A 147 36.46 29.15 -30.42
N ILE A 148 36.26 29.58 -29.19
CA ILE A 148 35.83 30.97 -28.89
C ILE A 148 37.10 31.78 -28.58
N ASN A 149 37.31 32.87 -29.32
CA ASN A 149 38.41 33.80 -29.08
C ASN A 149 37.93 34.93 -28.18
N LEU A 150 38.59 35.12 -27.03
CA LEU A 150 38.19 36.06 -25.99
C LEU A 150 38.90 37.43 -26.11
N SER A 151 39.61 37.68 -27.22
CA SER A 151 40.34 38.95 -27.45
C SER A 151 39.44 40.20 -27.58
N ASN A 152 38.12 40.05 -27.68
CA ASN A 152 37.19 41.15 -27.92
C ASN A 152 36.38 41.60 -26.70
N TYR A 153 36.58 40.99 -25.53
CA TYR A 153 35.93 41.45 -24.29
C TYR A 153 36.93 42.23 -23.45
N LYS A 154 37.05 43.54 -23.72
CA LYS A 154 37.55 44.52 -22.74
C LYS A 154 36.35 45.22 -22.12
N ASN A 155 36.40 45.38 -20.80
CA ASN A 155 35.48 46.17 -19.97
C ASN A 155 35.30 47.60 -20.50
#